data_AF-A0AAD8LNN9-F1
#
_entry.id   AF-A0AAD8LNN9-F1
#
_cell.length_a   1.000
_cell.length_b   1.000
_cell.length_c   1.000
_cell.angle_alpha   90.00
_cell.angle_beta   90.00
_cell.angle_gamma   90.00
#
_symmetry.space_group_name_H-M   'P 1'
#
loop_
_entity.id
_entity.type
_entity.pdbx_description
1 polymer ?
#
loop_
_entity_poly.entity_id
_entity_poly.type
_entity_poly.pdbx_seq_one_letter_code
_entity_poly.pdbx_strand_id
1 'polypeptide(L)'
;MPRHACLFGKYLRLNGPVQRKGFKKNRIIHPIPVKAYGRVPSASSQTGLYHDEDYNYYSKVAFSLQRTRIKLKPNVFKKDFESELLNTTVPNVRVTTSAIHAITKEGGFDKYILNTSPEHLRSQLGERMRRVAYFYKQFPDIRAMQLPWKVFYGERSRGDPMFAIYKHLMAKERSEEKLEREQKRFSPFYLPPLHGLLPERQPFKEEQADEGETRPDMKLDLWWKKDGAEAEFRQQLGRARGFDAAHVDIDMLNAYRKGGSAGGGGPQGKAVRRRSKTFHFSYNKHF
;
A
#
# COMPACT_ATOMS: atom_id res chain seq x y z
N MET A 1 -21.26 -9.59 -15.17
CA MET A 1 -21.13 -8.55 -14.12
C MET A 1 -22.48 -8.35 -13.44
N PRO A 2 -22.55 -8.09 -12.12
CA PRO A 2 -23.84 -7.88 -11.45
C PRO A 2 -24.56 -6.66 -12.05
N ARG A 3 -25.85 -6.82 -12.36
CA ARG A 3 -26.68 -5.83 -13.08
C ARG A 3 -26.85 -4.50 -12.33
N HIS A 4 -26.59 -4.47 -11.02
CA HIS A 4 -26.69 -3.28 -10.16
C HIS A 4 -25.38 -3.01 -9.41
N ALA A 5 -24.40 -2.41 -10.09
CA ALA A 5 -23.10 -2.06 -9.49
C ALA A 5 -23.21 -1.17 -8.24
N CYS A 6 -24.29 -0.39 -8.10
CA CYS A 6 -24.57 0.45 -6.94
C CYS A 6 -24.85 -0.36 -5.66
N LEU A 7 -25.50 -1.52 -5.77
CA LEU A 7 -25.78 -2.41 -4.63
C LEU A 7 -24.51 -3.13 -4.16
N PHE A 8 -23.58 -3.40 -5.08
CA PHE A 8 -22.34 -4.10 -4.78
C PHE A 8 -21.46 -3.34 -3.78
N GLY A 9 -21.42 -2.00 -3.84
CA GLY A 9 -20.73 -1.19 -2.84
C GLY A 9 -21.38 -1.25 -1.45
N LYS A 10 -22.73 -1.29 -1.37
CA LYS A 10 -23.46 -1.50 -0.09
C LYS A 10 -23.21 -2.90 0.46
N TYR A 11 -23.24 -3.91 -0.40
CA TYR A 11 -22.99 -5.30 -0.04
C TYR A 11 -21.57 -5.53 0.48
N LEU A 12 -20.54 -5.04 -0.24
CA LEU A 12 -19.15 -5.11 0.20
C LEU A 12 -18.89 -4.41 1.55
N ARG A 13 -19.68 -3.38 1.88
CA ARG A 13 -19.63 -2.70 3.19
C ARG A 13 -20.25 -3.51 4.31
N LEU A 14 -21.22 -4.37 4.03
CA LEU A 14 -21.78 -5.27 5.03
C LEU A 14 -20.88 -6.48 5.26
N ASN A 15 -20.12 -6.87 4.23
CA ASN A 15 -19.23 -8.02 4.30
C ASN A 15 -17.94 -7.74 5.08
N GLY A 16 -17.34 -8.81 5.63
CA GLY A 16 -16.12 -8.77 6.44
C GLY A 16 -14.88 -8.25 5.70
N PRO A 17 -13.80 -7.91 6.44
CA PRO A 17 -12.59 -7.28 5.89
C PRO A 17 -11.91 -8.11 4.79
N VAL A 18 -12.04 -9.43 4.82
CA VAL A 18 -11.48 -10.35 3.82
C VAL A 18 -12.10 -10.11 2.44
N GLN A 19 -13.42 -9.94 2.36
CA GLN A 19 -14.12 -9.75 1.10
C GLN A 19 -13.96 -8.34 0.52
N ARG A 20 -13.53 -7.38 1.35
CA ARG A 20 -13.17 -6.03 0.92
C ARG A 20 -11.77 -5.97 0.28
N LYS A 21 -10.94 -7.01 0.47
CA LYS A 21 -9.59 -7.09 -0.08
C LYS A 21 -9.65 -7.12 -1.61
N GLY A 22 -8.89 -6.24 -2.26
CA GLY A 22 -8.88 -6.09 -3.73
C GLY A 22 -9.82 -5.00 -4.27
N PHE A 23 -10.75 -4.49 -3.46
CA PHE A 23 -11.58 -3.35 -3.85
C PHE A 23 -10.92 -2.02 -3.53
N LYS A 24 -11.06 -1.05 -4.45
CA LYS A 24 -10.58 0.32 -4.23
C LYS A 24 -11.35 0.93 -3.04
N LYS A 25 -10.63 1.59 -2.11
CA LYS A 25 -11.21 2.21 -0.88
C LYS A 25 -12.44 3.07 -1.18
N ASN A 26 -12.40 3.76 -2.30
CA ASN A 26 -13.42 4.67 -2.75
C ASN A 26 -14.77 4.00 -3.14
N ARG A 27 -14.79 2.67 -3.32
CA ARG A 27 -16.00 1.86 -3.51
C ARG A 27 -16.59 1.33 -2.19
N ILE A 28 -15.80 1.38 -1.11
CA ILE A 28 -16.12 0.81 0.21
C ILE A 28 -16.57 1.91 1.17
N ILE A 29 -16.19 3.16 0.98
CA ILE A 29 -16.55 4.25 1.88
C ILE A 29 -18.06 4.54 1.79
N HIS A 30 -18.72 4.77 2.93
CA HIS A 30 -20.11 5.24 2.95
C HIS A 30 -20.15 6.67 2.42
N PRO A 31 -20.89 6.97 1.35
CA PRO A 31 -21.08 8.34 0.93
C PRO A 31 -21.90 9.08 1.99
N ILE A 32 -21.50 10.31 2.31
CA ILE A 32 -22.34 11.22 3.10
C ILE A 32 -23.62 11.48 2.31
N PRO A 33 -24.80 11.51 2.97
CA PRO A 33 -26.05 11.82 2.30
C PRO A 33 -25.94 13.12 1.52
N VAL A 34 -26.56 13.11 0.35
CA VAL A 34 -26.69 14.27 -0.52
C VAL A 34 -27.72 15.24 0.07
N LYS A 35 -27.60 16.53 -0.26
CA LYS A 35 -28.76 17.44 -0.22
C LYS A 35 -29.94 16.78 -0.93
N ALA A 36 -31.18 17.09 -0.56
CA ALA A 36 -32.41 16.40 -0.98
C ALA A 36 -32.52 16.05 -2.49
N TYR A 37 -31.77 16.73 -3.37
CA TYR A 37 -31.71 16.49 -4.82
C TYR A 37 -30.29 16.35 -5.40
N GLY A 38 -29.29 16.03 -4.57
CA GLY A 38 -27.89 15.98 -4.95
C GLY A 38 -27.46 14.67 -5.60
N ARG A 39 -26.45 14.73 -6.47
CA ARG A 39 -25.81 13.54 -7.05
C ARG A 39 -24.95 12.82 -6.01
N VAL A 40 -24.92 11.49 -6.03
CA VAL A 40 -24.05 10.70 -5.14
C VAL A 40 -22.61 11.18 -5.26
N PRO A 41 -21.95 11.56 -4.16
CA PRO A 41 -20.62 12.13 -4.21
C PRO A 41 -19.59 11.10 -4.71
N SER A 42 -18.63 11.58 -5.48
CA SER A 42 -17.59 10.73 -5.99
C SER A 42 -16.67 10.27 -4.87
N ALA A 43 -16.20 9.05 -5.06
CA ALA A 43 -14.99 8.51 -4.49
C ALA A 43 -13.87 9.52 -4.15
N SER A 44 -13.56 10.46 -5.04
CA SER A 44 -12.47 11.42 -4.87
C SER A 44 -12.84 12.50 -3.85
N SER A 45 -14.07 13.04 -3.96
CA SER A 45 -14.63 14.02 -3.02
C SER A 45 -14.70 13.48 -1.59
N GLN A 46 -14.99 12.17 -1.42
CA GLN A 46 -15.03 11.55 -0.09
C GLN A 46 -13.67 11.44 0.61
N THR A 47 -12.58 11.43 -0.16
CA THR A 47 -11.21 11.29 0.35
C THR A 47 -10.44 12.61 0.44
N GLY A 48 -11.02 13.72 -0.04
CA GLY A 48 -10.45 15.06 0.00
C GLY A 48 -11.49 16.07 0.48
N LEU A 49 -11.22 17.37 0.37
CA LEU A 49 -12.16 18.43 0.77
C LEU A 49 -12.58 19.20 -0.49
N TYR A 50 -13.81 18.98 -0.95
CA TYR A 50 -14.27 19.49 -2.26
C TYR A 50 -15.35 20.56 -2.14
N HIS A 51 -15.95 20.76 -0.95
CA HIS A 51 -16.94 21.79 -0.67
C HIS A 51 -18.07 21.87 -1.72
N ASP A 52 -18.83 20.79 -1.84
CA ASP A 52 -19.92 20.61 -2.82
C ASP A 52 -19.51 20.50 -4.30
N GLU A 53 -18.24 20.72 -4.65
CA GLU A 53 -17.74 20.42 -6.01
C GLU A 53 -17.54 18.91 -6.25
N ASP A 54 -17.81 18.47 -7.47
CA ASP A 54 -17.49 17.11 -7.89
C ASP A 54 -17.36 17.00 -9.42
N TYR A 55 -17.10 15.79 -9.92
CA TYR A 55 -17.14 15.50 -11.35
C TYR A 55 -18.53 15.75 -11.92
N ASN A 56 -18.58 16.66 -12.90
CA ASN A 56 -19.80 16.91 -13.66
C ASN A 56 -19.72 16.25 -15.05
N TYR A 57 -20.87 16.12 -15.69
CA TYR A 57 -21.01 15.57 -17.02
C TYR A 57 -21.98 16.45 -17.80
N TYR A 58 -21.61 16.81 -19.02
CA TYR A 58 -22.52 17.44 -19.97
C TYR A 58 -22.45 16.72 -21.30
N SER A 59 -23.50 16.87 -22.10
CA SER A 59 -23.56 16.33 -23.46
C SER A 59 -23.26 17.46 -24.43
N LYS A 60 -22.16 17.34 -25.17
CA LYS A 60 -21.89 18.21 -26.31
C LYS A 60 -22.67 17.67 -27.50
N VAL A 61 -23.46 18.52 -28.15
CA VAL A 61 -24.15 18.19 -29.40
C VAL A 61 -23.28 18.71 -30.55
N ALA A 62 -22.88 17.82 -31.45
CA ALA A 62 -22.17 18.20 -32.67
C ALA A 62 -23.15 18.75 -33.73
N PHE A 63 -22.62 19.35 -34.79
CA PHE A 63 -23.42 19.77 -35.94
C PHE A 63 -24.24 18.61 -36.54
N SER A 64 -23.69 17.39 -36.55
CA SER A 64 -24.37 16.16 -36.97
C SER A 64 -25.46 15.65 -36.00
N LEU A 65 -25.88 16.47 -35.02
CA LEU A 65 -26.81 16.13 -33.93
C LEU A 65 -26.38 14.96 -33.02
N GLN A 66 -25.16 14.44 -33.22
CA GLN A 66 -24.60 13.40 -32.36
C GLN A 66 -24.26 13.98 -30.97
N ARG A 67 -24.65 13.26 -29.92
CA ARG A 67 -24.43 13.66 -28.52
C ARG A 67 -23.22 12.93 -27.95
N THR A 68 -22.18 13.67 -27.59
CA THR A 68 -20.99 13.14 -26.91
C THR A 68 -20.98 13.56 -25.45
N ARG A 69 -20.93 12.58 -24.54
CA ARG A 69 -20.84 12.86 -23.09
C ARG A 69 -19.40 13.23 -22.72
N ILE A 70 -19.22 14.44 -22.21
CA ILE A 70 -17.93 14.95 -21.74
C ILE A 70 -17.92 14.96 -20.21
N LYS A 71 -16.80 14.53 -19.62
CA LYS A 71 -16.58 14.55 -18.18
C LYS A 71 -15.81 15.81 -17.79
N LEU A 72 -16.43 16.67 -17.00
CA LEU A 72 -15.80 17.82 -16.37
C LEU A 72 -15.12 17.40 -15.07
N LYS A 73 -13.89 17.86 -14.85
CA LYS A 73 -13.11 17.60 -13.64
C LYS A 73 -12.99 18.90 -12.84
N PRO A 74 -13.20 18.87 -11.52
CA PRO A 74 -12.90 20.03 -10.69
C PRO A 74 -11.38 20.26 -10.65
N ASN A 75 -10.97 21.49 -10.35
CA ASN A 75 -9.57 21.82 -10.17
C ASN A 75 -9.12 21.39 -8.77
N VAL A 76 -8.16 20.47 -8.67
CA VAL A 76 -7.79 19.83 -7.41
C VAL A 76 -6.30 20.04 -7.14
N PHE A 77 -6.00 20.63 -6.00
CA PHE A 77 -4.66 20.85 -5.49
C PHE A 77 -4.35 19.90 -4.33
N LYS A 78 -3.07 19.67 -4.06
CA LYS A 78 -2.61 19.06 -2.81
C LYS A 78 -2.04 20.17 -1.95
N LYS A 79 -2.56 20.32 -0.74
CA LYS A 79 -2.11 21.32 0.22
C LYS A 79 -1.95 20.70 1.60
N ASP A 80 -1.01 21.26 2.34
CA ASP A 80 -0.79 20.94 3.75
C ASP A 80 -1.52 22.01 4.57
N PHE A 81 -2.24 21.57 5.60
CA PHE A 81 -2.99 22.47 6.48
C PHE A 81 -2.51 22.31 7.90
N GLU A 82 -2.22 23.42 8.55
CA GLU A 82 -1.94 23.44 9.98
C GLU A 82 -3.28 23.43 10.73
N SER A 83 -3.41 22.52 11.70
CA SER A 83 -4.60 22.38 12.52
C SER A 83 -4.20 22.50 13.98
N GLU A 84 -4.67 23.57 14.62
CA GLU A 84 -4.48 23.80 16.05
C GLU A 84 -5.27 22.76 16.84
N LEU A 85 -6.50 22.44 16.42
CA LEU A 85 -7.36 21.47 17.12
C LEU A 85 -6.78 20.07 17.11
N LEU A 86 -6.14 19.66 16.02
CA LEU A 86 -5.54 18.34 15.91
C LEU A 86 -4.09 18.32 16.44
N ASN A 87 -3.51 19.46 16.81
CA ASN A 87 -2.10 19.64 17.19
C ASN A 87 -1.12 19.10 16.13
N THR A 88 -1.51 19.05 14.85
CA THR A 88 -0.64 18.54 13.78
C THR A 88 -0.85 19.30 12.49
N THR A 89 0.20 19.32 11.66
CA THR A 89 0.05 19.61 10.24
C THR A 89 -0.57 18.39 9.56
N VAL A 90 -1.61 18.60 8.77
CA VAL A 90 -2.28 17.58 7.98
C VAL A 90 -1.71 17.65 6.57
N PRO A 91 -0.82 16.71 6.20
CA PRO A 91 -0.14 16.78 4.91
C PRO A 91 -1.01 16.22 3.78
N ASN A 92 -0.77 16.74 2.57
CA ASN A 92 -1.22 16.24 1.29
C ASN A 92 -2.74 16.10 1.14
N VAL A 93 -3.51 17.03 1.73
CA VAL A 93 -4.96 17.05 1.58
C VAL A 93 -5.31 17.48 0.15
N ARG A 94 -6.16 16.71 -0.52
CA ARG A 94 -6.67 17.05 -1.85
C ARG A 94 -7.83 18.03 -1.70
N VAL A 95 -7.67 19.24 -2.20
CA VAL A 95 -8.63 20.34 -2.00
C VAL A 95 -8.96 21.03 -3.32
N THR A 96 -10.24 21.40 -3.48
CA THR A 96 -10.71 22.20 -4.63
C THR A 96 -10.57 23.70 -4.40
N THR A 97 -10.71 24.50 -5.44
CA THR A 97 -10.72 25.97 -5.32
C THR A 97 -11.84 26.47 -4.42
N SER A 98 -13.07 25.97 -4.56
CA SER A 98 -14.17 26.32 -3.65
C SER A 98 -13.87 25.99 -2.20
N ALA A 99 -13.30 24.82 -1.94
CA ALA A 99 -12.96 24.42 -0.57
C ALA A 99 -11.88 25.34 0.03
N ILE A 100 -10.89 25.78 -0.76
CA ILE A 100 -9.92 26.79 -0.31
C ILE A 100 -10.64 28.11 0.02
N HIS A 101 -11.55 28.57 -0.84
CA HIS A 101 -12.31 29.80 -0.57
C HIS A 101 -13.20 29.69 0.68
N ALA A 102 -13.82 28.53 0.90
CA ALA A 102 -14.63 28.27 2.07
C ALA A 102 -13.77 28.23 3.34
N ILE A 103 -12.57 27.62 3.28
CA ILE A 103 -11.60 27.64 4.39
C ILE A 103 -11.20 29.07 4.75
N THR A 104 -10.92 29.91 3.75
CA THR A 104 -10.59 31.33 4.00
C THR A 104 -11.78 32.11 4.54
N LYS A 105 -12.99 31.84 4.05
CA LYS A 105 -14.23 32.51 4.47
C LYS A 105 -14.58 32.21 5.93
N GLU A 106 -14.41 30.95 6.36
CA GLU A 106 -14.63 30.52 7.75
C GLU A 106 -13.51 30.97 8.70
N GLY A 107 -12.44 31.58 8.18
CA GLY A 107 -11.33 32.10 8.97
C GLY A 107 -10.37 31.02 9.49
N GLY A 108 -10.21 29.92 8.76
CA GLY A 108 -9.23 28.87 9.08
C GLY A 108 -9.73 27.45 8.80
N PHE A 109 -8.78 26.50 8.73
CA PHE A 109 -9.07 25.09 8.45
C PHE A 109 -9.94 24.43 9.53
N ASP A 110 -9.65 24.72 10.80
CA ASP A 110 -10.36 24.14 11.94
C ASP A 110 -11.79 24.66 12.05
N LYS A 111 -11.98 25.97 11.90
CA LYS A 111 -13.30 26.60 11.86
C LYS A 111 -14.13 26.08 10.69
N TYR A 112 -13.51 25.95 9.52
CA TYR A 112 -14.15 25.34 8.36
C TYR A 112 -14.66 23.93 8.63
N ILE A 113 -13.84 23.07 9.23
CA ILE A 113 -14.25 21.70 9.56
C ILE A 113 -15.38 21.68 10.57
N LEU A 114 -15.41 22.57 11.56
CA LEU A 114 -16.45 22.57 12.59
C LEU A 114 -17.77 23.19 12.13
N ASN A 115 -17.72 24.32 11.44
CA ASN A 115 -18.88 25.16 11.12
C ASN A 115 -19.61 24.71 9.86
N THR A 116 -18.89 24.19 8.86
CA THR A 116 -19.51 23.83 7.57
C THR A 116 -20.52 22.72 7.78
N SER A 117 -21.72 22.77 7.19
CA SER A 117 -22.65 21.63 7.34
C SER A 117 -22.11 20.37 6.64
N PRO A 118 -22.48 19.16 7.09
CA PRO A 118 -22.06 17.91 6.43
C PRO A 118 -22.42 17.86 4.93
N GLU A 119 -23.54 18.49 4.58
CA GLU A 119 -24.04 18.59 3.22
C GLU A 119 -23.21 19.50 2.31
N HIS A 120 -22.52 20.49 2.87
CA HIS A 120 -21.59 21.34 2.13
C HIS A 120 -20.17 20.75 2.14
N LEU A 121 -19.74 20.20 3.27
CA LEU A 121 -18.42 19.58 3.40
C LEU A 121 -18.27 18.35 2.49
N ARG A 122 -19.33 17.52 2.41
CA ARG A 122 -19.46 16.32 1.56
C ARG A 122 -18.23 15.41 1.54
N SER A 123 -17.51 15.32 2.64
CA SER A 123 -16.28 14.55 2.74
C SER A 123 -16.23 13.68 3.99
N GLN A 124 -16.09 12.36 3.81
CA GLN A 124 -15.86 11.45 4.92
C GLN A 124 -14.55 11.75 5.66
N LEU A 125 -13.52 12.22 4.94
CA LEU A 125 -12.27 12.65 5.57
C LEU A 125 -12.54 13.82 6.52
N GLY A 126 -13.24 14.85 6.05
CA GLY A 126 -13.58 16.02 6.84
C GLY A 126 -14.46 15.69 8.04
N GLU A 127 -15.49 14.86 7.88
CA GLU A 127 -16.36 14.44 9.00
C GLU A 127 -15.60 13.62 10.04
N ARG A 128 -14.62 12.81 9.62
CA ARG A 128 -13.79 12.08 10.58
C ARG A 128 -12.84 13.00 11.33
N MET A 129 -12.26 14.01 10.66
CA MET A 129 -11.48 15.05 11.34
C MET A 129 -12.34 15.82 12.34
N ARG A 130 -13.55 16.24 11.95
CA ARG A 130 -14.52 16.88 12.84
C ARG A 130 -14.80 16.04 14.08
N ARG A 131 -15.04 14.75 13.89
CA ARG A 131 -15.29 13.80 14.99
C ARG A 131 -14.11 13.70 15.96
N VAL A 132 -12.87 13.72 15.46
CA VAL A 132 -11.67 13.73 16.31
C VAL A 132 -11.52 15.09 17.01
N ALA A 133 -11.78 16.19 16.31
CA ALA A 133 -11.75 17.52 16.91
C ALA A 133 -12.76 17.65 18.06
N TYR A 134 -13.99 17.16 17.90
CA TYR A 134 -14.96 17.12 19.00
C TYR A 134 -14.52 16.21 20.15
N PHE A 135 -13.93 15.05 19.83
CA PHE A 135 -13.37 14.16 20.84
C PHE A 135 -12.27 14.84 21.66
N TYR A 136 -11.36 15.59 21.03
CA TYR A 136 -10.35 16.36 21.75
C TYR A 136 -10.90 17.55 22.54
N LYS A 137 -12.04 18.13 22.12
CA LYS A 137 -12.75 19.13 22.93
C LYS A 137 -13.36 18.52 24.19
N GLN A 138 -13.83 17.27 24.12
CA GLN A 138 -14.40 16.56 25.27
C GLN A 138 -13.31 16.05 26.22
N PHE A 139 -12.18 15.59 25.68
CA PHE A 139 -11.08 14.99 26.44
C PHE A 139 -9.77 15.76 26.20
N PRO A 140 -9.56 16.89 26.88
CA PRO A 140 -8.35 17.70 26.71
C PRO A 140 -7.07 16.97 27.12
N ASP A 141 -7.14 16.07 28.10
CA ASP A 141 -5.98 15.28 28.58
C ASP A 141 -5.38 14.42 27.46
N ILE A 142 -6.25 13.82 26.64
CA ILE A 142 -5.83 12.99 25.51
C ILE A 142 -5.19 13.85 24.41
N ARG A 143 -5.69 15.07 24.22
CA ARG A 143 -5.07 16.04 23.31
C ARG A 143 -3.69 16.46 23.82
N ALA A 144 -3.53 16.65 25.12
CA ALA A 144 -2.26 17.03 25.75
C ALA A 144 -1.15 15.98 25.55
N MET A 145 -1.51 14.71 25.34
CA MET A 145 -0.55 13.64 25.01
C MET A 145 0.09 13.78 23.61
N GLN A 146 -0.42 14.68 22.75
CA GLN A 146 0.12 14.98 21.41
C GLN A 146 0.28 13.76 20.49
N LEU A 147 -0.57 12.75 20.66
CA LEU A 147 -0.58 11.58 19.80
C LEU A 147 -1.11 11.92 18.40
N PRO A 148 -0.70 11.19 17.35
CA PRO A 148 -1.23 11.42 16.02
C PRO A 148 -2.75 11.25 16.00
N TRP A 149 -3.47 12.27 15.52
CA TRP A 149 -4.94 12.27 15.46
C TRP A 149 -5.55 11.05 14.72
N LYS A 150 -4.77 10.41 13.84
CA LYS A 150 -5.15 9.18 13.13
C LYS A 150 -5.40 7.98 14.07
N VAL A 151 -4.85 7.98 15.28
CA VAL A 151 -5.11 6.96 16.30
C VAL A 151 -6.60 6.93 16.66
N PHE A 152 -7.21 8.11 16.81
CA PHE A 152 -8.62 8.28 17.16
C PHE A 152 -9.55 8.42 15.94
N TYR A 153 -9.05 8.13 14.74
CA TYR A 153 -9.82 8.24 13.50
C TYR A 153 -11.02 7.29 13.43
N GLY A 154 -10.91 6.14 14.08
CA GLY A 154 -11.97 5.14 14.19
C GLY A 154 -13.00 5.53 15.24
N GLU A 155 -14.20 4.97 15.13
CA GLU A 155 -15.19 5.06 16.21
C GLU A 155 -14.82 4.17 17.39
N ARG A 156 -14.38 2.93 17.11
CA ARG A 156 -13.89 1.99 18.13
C ARG A 156 -12.73 2.55 18.95
N SER A 157 -11.79 3.26 18.30
CA SER A 157 -10.65 3.84 19.01
C SER A 157 -11.00 5.07 19.85
N ARG A 158 -12.16 5.70 19.62
CA ARG A 158 -12.68 6.76 20.49
C ARG A 158 -13.53 6.21 21.63
N GLY A 159 -14.16 5.04 21.43
CA GLY A 159 -14.92 4.34 22.48
C GLY A 159 -14.01 3.81 23.60
N ASP A 160 -12.84 3.29 23.23
CA ASP A 160 -11.78 2.93 24.19
C ASP A 160 -10.47 3.63 23.80
N PRO A 161 -10.23 4.84 24.33
CA PRO A 161 -9.05 5.61 23.98
C PRO A 161 -7.77 5.01 24.57
N MET A 162 -7.83 4.45 25.78
CA MET A 162 -6.65 3.89 26.45
C MET A 162 -6.09 2.70 25.69
N PHE A 163 -6.95 1.79 25.22
CA PHE A 163 -6.51 0.70 24.37
C PHE A 163 -5.95 1.19 23.02
N ALA A 164 -6.52 2.25 22.45
CA ALA A 164 -6.00 2.83 21.22
C ALA A 164 -4.59 3.44 21.40
N ILE A 165 -4.36 4.10 22.54
CA ILE A 165 -3.05 4.65 22.93
C ILE A 165 -2.05 3.52 23.12
N TYR A 166 -2.38 2.52 23.94
CA TYR A 166 -1.52 1.34 24.18
C TYR A 166 -1.13 0.66 22.88
N LYS A 167 -2.10 0.40 22.00
CA LYS A 167 -1.84 -0.23 20.69
C LYS A 167 -0.91 0.63 19.82
N HIS A 168 -1.04 1.95 19.86
CA HIS A 168 -0.16 2.84 19.13
C HIS A 168 1.27 2.81 19.66
N LEU A 169 1.45 2.89 20.98
CA LEU A 169 2.76 2.83 21.63
C LEU A 169 3.46 1.49 21.36
N MET A 170 2.76 0.37 21.54
CA MET A 170 3.28 -0.96 21.20
C MET A 170 3.70 -1.09 19.73
N ALA A 171 2.96 -0.45 18.81
CA ALA A 171 3.33 -0.46 17.40
C ALA A 171 4.52 0.46 17.09
N LYS A 172 4.65 1.58 17.84
CA LYS A 172 5.76 2.52 17.75
C LYS A 172 7.07 1.85 18.21
N GLU A 173 7.07 1.24 19.39
CA GLU A 173 8.23 0.52 19.95
C GLU A 173 8.75 -0.55 18.98
N ARG A 174 7.86 -1.40 18.44
CA ARG A 174 8.24 -2.41 17.44
C ARG A 174 8.83 -1.80 16.16
N SER A 175 8.35 -0.62 15.76
CA SER A 175 8.88 0.08 14.60
C SER A 175 10.27 0.66 14.88
N GLU A 176 10.48 1.18 16.08
CA GLU A 176 11.76 1.72 16.54
C GLU A 176 12.79 0.59 16.65
N GLU A 177 12.46 -0.54 17.27
CA GLU A 177 13.33 -1.73 17.31
C GLU A 177 13.74 -2.18 15.90
N LYS A 178 12.79 -2.18 14.95
CA LYS A 178 13.08 -2.57 13.57
C LYS A 178 14.03 -1.56 12.90
N LEU A 179 13.78 -0.27 13.10
CA LEU A 179 14.60 0.80 12.57
C LEU A 179 16.01 0.78 13.18
N GLU A 180 16.15 0.50 14.48
CA GLU A 180 17.42 0.29 15.14
C GLU A 180 18.18 -0.91 14.57
N ARG A 181 17.50 -2.04 14.33
CA ARG A 181 18.11 -3.22 13.68
C ARG A 181 18.60 -2.89 12.27
N GLU A 182 17.83 -2.10 11.51
CA GLU A 182 18.23 -1.64 10.19
C GLU A 182 19.41 -0.67 10.26
N GLN A 183 19.37 0.33 11.15
CA GLN A 183 20.47 1.27 11.37
C GLN A 183 21.75 0.56 11.82
N LYS A 184 21.64 -0.43 12.72
CA LYS A 184 22.76 -1.28 13.12
C LYS A 184 23.41 -1.89 11.88
N ARG A 185 22.65 -2.54 10.98
CA ARG A 185 23.20 -3.14 9.74
C ARG A 185 23.99 -2.17 8.85
N PHE A 186 23.66 -0.88 8.85
CA PHE A 186 24.30 0.13 8.02
C PHE A 186 25.30 1.02 8.77
N SER A 187 25.53 0.76 10.07
CA SER A 187 26.52 1.51 10.84
C SER A 187 27.94 1.05 10.46
N PRO A 188 28.92 1.95 10.33
CA PRO A 188 30.30 1.59 9.97
C PRO A 188 30.98 0.71 11.03
N PHE A 189 30.43 0.66 12.25
CA PHE A 189 30.89 -0.17 13.37
C PHE A 189 30.09 -1.46 13.54
N TYR A 190 29.22 -1.80 12.58
CA TYR A 190 28.47 -3.04 12.62
C TYR A 190 29.36 -4.22 12.28
N LEU A 191 29.79 -4.93 13.31
CA LEU A 191 30.33 -6.27 13.16
C LEU A 191 29.15 -7.23 13.10
N PRO A 192 28.96 -7.98 12.00
CA PRO A 192 27.97 -9.06 11.99
C PRO A 192 28.29 -10.03 13.13
N PRO A 193 27.26 -10.71 13.69
CA PRO A 193 27.48 -11.69 14.75
C PRO A 193 28.54 -12.71 14.30
N LEU A 194 29.50 -13.00 15.18
CA LEU A 194 30.65 -13.87 14.86
C LEU A 194 30.25 -15.28 14.43
N HIS A 195 29.04 -15.72 14.81
CA HIS A 195 28.49 -17.01 14.43
C HIS A 195 27.95 -16.98 12.98
N GLY A 196 28.49 -17.83 12.11
CA GLY A 196 28.02 -18.00 10.73
C GLY A 196 28.58 -16.99 9.71
N LEU A 197 29.64 -16.25 10.06
CA LEU A 197 30.35 -15.33 9.15
C LEU A 197 31.00 -16.06 7.95
N LEU A 198 31.43 -17.29 8.21
CA LEU A 198 31.87 -18.23 7.18
C LEU A 198 30.77 -19.28 7.06
N PRO A 199 30.41 -19.72 5.84
CA PRO A 199 29.61 -20.94 5.72
C PRO A 199 30.34 -22.02 6.51
N GLU A 200 29.66 -22.65 7.48
CA GLU A 200 30.21 -23.80 8.18
C GLU A 200 30.67 -24.78 7.11
N ARG A 201 31.99 -24.97 7.00
CA ARG A 201 32.53 -25.98 6.10
C ARG A 201 31.91 -27.28 6.58
N GLN A 202 31.14 -27.95 5.72
CA GLN A 202 30.73 -29.31 6.02
C GLN A 202 31.99 -30.07 6.44
N PRO A 203 31.99 -30.74 7.60
CA PRO A 203 33.09 -31.62 7.93
C PRO A 203 33.16 -32.63 6.80
N PHE A 204 34.26 -32.60 6.04
CA PHE A 204 34.55 -33.72 5.15
C PHE A 204 34.64 -34.94 6.05
N LYS A 205 34.01 -36.04 5.63
CA LYS A 205 34.25 -37.34 6.27
C LYS A 205 35.73 -37.66 6.08
N GLU A 206 36.56 -37.27 7.04
CA GLU A 206 37.87 -37.87 7.24
C GLU A 206 37.58 -39.23 7.89
N GLU A 207 37.32 -40.24 7.06
CA GLU A 207 37.33 -41.62 7.52
C GLU A 207 38.75 -41.92 7.97
N GLN A 208 38.88 -42.34 9.23
CA GLN A 208 40.12 -42.79 9.85
C GLN A 208 40.78 -43.80 8.92
N ALA A 209 41.88 -43.41 8.30
CA ALA A 209 42.74 -44.31 7.55
C ALA A 209 43.53 -45.12 8.58
N ASP A 210 43.02 -46.30 8.93
CA ASP A 210 43.84 -47.33 9.55
C ASP A 210 45.00 -47.66 8.60
N GLU A 211 46.21 -47.63 9.14
CA GLU A 211 47.46 -47.78 8.42
C GLU A 211 47.59 -49.21 7.85
N GLY A 212 47.37 -49.39 6.54
CA GLY A 212 47.73 -50.67 5.92
C GLY A 212 47.17 -50.98 4.53
N GLU A 213 46.10 -50.35 4.08
CA GLU A 213 45.52 -50.67 2.77
C GLU A 213 45.78 -49.59 1.73
N THR A 214 46.43 -50.00 0.65
CA THR A 214 46.62 -49.22 -0.59
C THR A 214 45.30 -48.59 -0.98
N ARG A 215 45.22 -47.25 -0.97
CA ARG A 215 44.02 -46.49 -1.37
C ARG A 215 43.51 -47.05 -2.71
N PRO A 216 42.33 -47.69 -2.79
CA PRO A 216 41.70 -47.86 -4.09
C PRO A 216 41.38 -46.45 -4.56
N ASP A 217 41.77 -46.12 -5.79
CA ASP A 217 41.51 -44.84 -6.44
C ASP A 217 40.16 -44.28 -5.98
N MET A 218 40.16 -43.17 -5.24
CA MET A 218 38.93 -42.51 -4.78
C MET A 218 38.21 -41.90 -5.97
N LYS A 219 37.64 -42.79 -6.78
CA LYS A 219 36.73 -42.48 -7.86
C LYS A 219 35.48 -42.00 -7.14
N LEU A 220 35.18 -40.71 -7.30
CA LEU A 220 33.93 -40.12 -6.83
C LEU A 220 32.79 -41.11 -7.08
N ASP A 221 32.12 -41.49 -6.01
CA ASP A 221 31.08 -42.51 -6.03
C ASP A 221 29.81 -41.90 -6.62
N LEU A 222 29.88 -41.61 -7.91
CA LEU A 222 28.81 -41.03 -8.68
C LEU A 222 27.77 -42.13 -8.89
N TRP A 223 26.68 -42.09 -8.12
CA TRP A 223 25.63 -43.10 -8.13
C TRP A 223 25.12 -43.43 -9.54
N TRP A 224 25.09 -42.46 -10.47
CA TRP A 224 24.68 -42.69 -11.86
C TRP A 224 25.68 -43.49 -12.72
N LYS A 225 26.92 -43.72 -12.25
CA LYS A 225 27.90 -44.57 -12.95
C LYS A 225 27.80 -46.05 -12.56
N LYS A 226 27.21 -46.37 -11.42
CA LYS A 226 27.16 -47.76 -10.91
C LYS A 226 26.26 -48.65 -11.72
N ASP A 227 25.14 -48.11 -12.22
CA ASP A 227 24.06 -48.92 -12.80
C ASP A 227 23.97 -48.81 -14.32
N GLY A 228 24.99 -48.28 -15.00
CA GLY A 228 24.93 -48.01 -16.46
C GLY A 228 23.96 -46.88 -16.85
N ALA A 229 23.35 -46.21 -15.88
CA ALA A 229 22.41 -45.10 -16.03
C ALA A 229 23.06 -43.79 -16.55
N GLU A 230 24.34 -43.80 -16.88
CA GLU A 230 25.08 -42.63 -17.36
C GLU A 230 24.50 -42.10 -18.68
N ALA A 231 24.06 -42.98 -19.57
CA ALA A 231 23.45 -42.58 -20.84
C ALA A 231 22.09 -41.90 -20.63
N GLU A 232 21.27 -42.44 -19.74
CA GLU A 232 19.97 -41.86 -19.39
C GLU A 232 20.12 -40.52 -18.68
N PHE A 233 21.07 -40.41 -17.76
CA PHE A 233 21.36 -39.17 -17.06
C PHE A 233 21.89 -38.08 -18.02
N ARG A 234 22.77 -38.43 -18.97
CA ARG A 234 23.23 -37.51 -20.02
C ARG A 234 22.08 -37.09 -20.94
N GLN A 235 21.18 -38.01 -21.29
CA GLN A 235 19.96 -37.65 -22.04
C GLN A 235 19.04 -36.74 -21.22
N GLN A 236 18.91 -36.97 -19.91
CA GLN A 236 18.13 -36.13 -19.01
C GLN A 236 18.73 -34.73 -18.87
N LEU A 237 20.05 -34.61 -18.77
CA LEU A 237 20.77 -33.33 -18.79
C LEU A 237 20.60 -32.61 -20.14
N GLY A 238 20.64 -33.34 -21.26
CA GLY A 238 20.37 -32.79 -22.58
C GLY A 238 18.92 -32.34 -22.77
N ARG A 239 17.97 -33.02 -22.12
CA ARG A 239 16.55 -32.64 -22.08
C ARG A 239 16.25 -31.53 -21.08
N ALA A 240 17.06 -31.40 -20.03
CA ALA A 240 16.97 -30.34 -19.04
C ALA A 240 17.34 -29.01 -19.70
N ARG A 241 16.33 -28.36 -20.29
CA ARG A 241 16.44 -26.98 -20.76
C ARG A 241 16.90 -26.13 -19.58
N GLY A 242 17.89 -25.27 -19.81
CA GLY A 242 18.40 -24.34 -18.78
C GLY A 242 17.25 -23.67 -18.04
N PHE A 243 17.43 -23.41 -16.75
CA PHE A 243 16.40 -22.94 -15.82
C PHE A 243 15.59 -21.73 -16.32
N ASP A 244 16.15 -20.97 -17.28
CA ASP A 244 15.53 -19.81 -17.93
C ASP A 244 14.52 -20.15 -19.06
N ALA A 245 14.55 -21.37 -19.61
CA ALA A 245 13.72 -21.81 -20.74
C ALA A 245 12.66 -22.88 -20.38
N ALA A 246 12.70 -23.41 -19.17
CA ALA A 246 11.65 -24.28 -18.65
C ALA A 246 10.47 -23.41 -18.19
N HIS A 247 9.40 -23.34 -18.99
CA HIS A 247 8.11 -22.92 -18.47
C HIS A 247 7.73 -23.90 -17.37
N VAL A 248 7.58 -23.39 -16.15
CA VAL A 248 7.10 -24.15 -15.00
C VAL A 248 5.72 -24.69 -15.36
N ASP A 249 5.61 -26.01 -15.55
CA ASP A 249 4.32 -26.68 -15.75
C ASP A 249 3.41 -26.35 -14.57
N ILE A 250 2.30 -25.68 -14.88
CA ILE A 250 1.40 -25.06 -13.91
C ILE A 250 0.70 -26.12 -13.03
N ASP A 251 0.70 -27.38 -13.47
CA ASP A 251 -0.03 -28.50 -12.89
C ASP A 251 0.79 -29.31 -11.88
N MET A 252 2.10 -29.06 -11.73
CA MET A 252 2.88 -29.73 -10.69
C MET A 252 2.55 -29.19 -9.29
N LEU A 253 2.14 -30.09 -8.38
CA LEU A 253 1.68 -29.76 -7.01
C LEU A 253 2.70 -28.93 -6.18
N ASN A 254 3.99 -29.07 -6.47
CA ASN A 254 5.08 -28.44 -5.71
C ASN A 254 5.85 -27.36 -6.50
N ALA A 255 5.37 -26.95 -7.67
CA ALA A 255 6.01 -25.90 -8.44
C ALA A 255 5.92 -24.54 -7.73
N TYR A 256 7.05 -23.82 -7.65
CA TYR A 256 7.13 -22.49 -7.06
C TYR A 256 6.27 -21.48 -7.86
N ARG A 257 5.03 -21.26 -7.41
CA ARG A 257 4.10 -20.32 -8.04
C ARG A 257 4.57 -18.88 -7.86
N LYS A 258 5.33 -18.35 -8.81
CA LYS A 258 5.64 -16.91 -8.85
C LYS A 258 4.38 -16.14 -9.28
N GLY A 259 3.59 -15.68 -8.30
CA GLY A 259 2.65 -14.57 -8.49
C GLY A 259 1.29 -14.92 -9.11
N GLY A 260 0.60 -15.94 -8.62
CA GLY A 260 -0.85 -16.12 -8.83
C GLY A 260 -1.70 -15.24 -7.90
N SER A 261 -1.36 -13.96 -7.73
CA SER A 261 -2.30 -13.03 -7.10
C SER A 261 -3.23 -12.51 -8.19
N ALA A 262 -4.52 -12.79 -8.05
CA ALA A 262 -5.59 -12.24 -8.87
C ALA A 262 -5.47 -10.70 -8.95
N GLY A 263 -4.86 -10.20 -10.01
CA GLY A 263 -4.43 -8.81 -10.10
C GLY A 263 -3.94 -8.42 -11.49
N GLY A 264 -4.85 -8.36 -12.46
CA GLY A 264 -4.75 -7.42 -13.59
C GLY A 264 -3.50 -7.50 -14.47
N GLY A 265 -3.19 -8.68 -15.00
CA GLY A 265 -2.20 -8.85 -16.08
C GLY A 265 -2.84 -8.65 -17.46
N GLY A 266 -3.25 -7.43 -17.80
CA GLY A 266 -3.46 -7.10 -19.21
C GLY A 266 -2.13 -7.12 -19.97
N PRO A 267 -2.11 -7.30 -21.30
CA PRO A 267 -0.89 -7.37 -22.12
C PRO A 267 0.01 -6.11 -22.06
N GLN A 268 -0.43 -5.04 -21.38
CA GLN A 268 0.34 -3.81 -21.19
C GLN A 268 1.40 -3.87 -20.07
N GLY A 269 1.48 -4.97 -19.31
CA GLY A 269 2.47 -5.15 -18.23
C GLY A 269 3.85 -5.65 -18.67
N LYS A 270 4.03 -6.05 -19.95
CA LYS A 270 5.27 -6.69 -20.44
C LYS A 270 6.30 -5.74 -21.05
N ALA A 271 5.99 -4.46 -21.23
CA ALA A 271 6.98 -3.50 -21.72
C ALA A 271 7.84 -3.00 -20.56
N VAL A 272 9.13 -3.38 -20.55
CA VAL A 272 10.15 -2.65 -19.79
C VAL A 272 10.07 -1.20 -20.26
N ARG A 273 9.56 -0.30 -19.41
CA ARG A 273 9.59 1.14 -19.71
C ARG A 273 11.07 1.54 -19.78
N ARG A 274 11.58 1.75 -21.00
CA ARG A 274 12.85 2.46 -21.18
C ARG A 274 12.72 3.79 -20.43
N ARG A 275 13.63 4.05 -19.49
CA ARG A 275 13.72 5.35 -18.80
C ARG A 275 13.69 6.45 -19.86
N SER A 276 12.86 7.48 -19.66
CA SER A 276 12.82 8.63 -20.55
C SER A 276 14.19 9.30 -20.57
N LYS A 277 14.67 9.68 -21.77
CA LYS A 277 15.96 10.36 -22.01
C LYS A 277 16.09 11.74 -21.32
N THR A 278 15.07 12.20 -20.59
CA THR A 278 14.99 13.53 -19.99
C THR A 278 15.27 13.56 -18.49
N PHE A 279 15.73 12.47 -17.88
CA PHE A 279 16.14 12.49 -16.47
C PHE A 279 17.54 13.12 -16.34
N HIS A 280 17.60 14.43 -16.13
CA HIS A 280 18.82 15.12 -15.74
C HIS A 280 19.06 14.88 -14.24
N PHE A 281 20.24 14.34 -13.91
CA PHE A 281 20.72 14.24 -12.54
C PHE A 281 21.19 15.64 -12.11
N SER A 282 20.44 16.32 -11.24
CA SER A 282 20.89 17.59 -10.67
C SER A 282 22.02 17.32 -9.67
N TYR A 283 23.27 17.55 -10.08
CA TYR A 283 24.36 17.72 -9.13
C TYR A 283 24.17 19.07 -8.45
N ASN A 284 23.79 19.08 -7.18
CA ASN A 284 23.95 20.25 -6.33
C ASN A 284 25.45 20.55 -6.22
N LYS A 285 25.91 21.59 -6.92
CA LYS A 285 27.17 22.26 -6.59
C LYS A 285 26.85 23.33 -5.55
N HIS A 286 27.32 23.11 -4.33
CA HIS A 286 27.50 24.16 -3.36
C HIS A 286 28.61 25.10 -3.85
N PHE A 287 28.29 26.39 -3.91
CA PHE A 287 29.20 27.51 -3.71
C PHE A 287 28.49 28.48 -2.76
#